data_AF-A0A9P1L1B9-F1
#
_entry.id   AF-A0A9P1L1B9-F1
#
_cell.length_a   1.000
_cell.length_b   1.000
_cell.length_c   1.000
_cell.angle_alpha   90.00
_cell.angle_beta   90.00
_cell.angle_gamma   90.00
#
_symmetry.space_group_name_H-M   'P 1'
#
loop_
_entity.id
_entity.type
_entity.pdbx_description
1 polymer ?
#
loop_
_entity_poly.entity_id
_entity_poly.type
_entity_poly.pdbx_seq_one_letter_code
_entity_poly.pdbx_strand_id
1 'polypeptide(L)'
;MNIDLEIMELIEELENSINNASSIPFSHKSGIDKEEVLSIIADIKTILPEEVKQAVWINKERQKILSNANQDAELLIEQANKEAKQIIEKAMKETEDMKKNSEDIIKSYIDSDGLVVEAEEKAKTIIEKAEYTAREIKIGSIRYADDVLEGLQYNLQNIMDEISINRRELSE
;
A
#
# COMPACT_ATOMS: atom_id res chain seq x y z
N MET A 1 -5.19 53.40 11.38
CA MET A 1 -6.58 53.73 11.77
C MET A 1 -6.47 54.53 13.05
N ASN A 2 -6.80 55.81 13.00
CA ASN A 2 -6.60 56.78 14.08
C ASN A 2 -7.80 56.75 15.04
N ILE A 3 -8.20 55.55 15.46
CA ILE A 3 -9.40 55.33 16.27
C ILE A 3 -9.32 56.11 17.59
N ASP A 4 -8.11 56.21 18.17
CA ASP A 4 -7.83 57.09 19.32
C ASP A 4 -8.15 58.56 19.02
N LEU A 5 -7.82 59.07 17.84
CA LEU A 5 -8.05 60.46 17.46
C LEU A 5 -9.54 60.76 17.20
N GLU A 6 -10.23 59.89 16.47
CA GLU A 6 -11.68 60.05 16.21
C GLU A 6 -12.51 60.01 17.50
N ILE A 7 -12.17 59.11 18.44
CA ILE A 7 -12.88 58.99 19.72
C ILE A 7 -12.61 60.22 20.61
N MET A 8 -11.38 60.72 20.63
CA MET A 8 -11.04 61.91 21.43
C MET A 8 -11.69 63.18 20.87
N GLU A 9 -11.81 63.31 19.54
CA GLU A 9 -12.55 64.39 18.88
C GLU A 9 -14.04 64.38 19.28
N LEU A 10 -14.68 63.20 19.30
CA LEU A 10 -16.08 63.07 19.74
C LEU A 10 -16.27 63.42 21.22
N ILE A 11 -15.28 63.08 22.07
CA ILE A 11 -15.31 63.44 23.49
C ILE A 11 -15.14 64.96 23.67
N GLU A 12 -14.26 65.61 22.90
CA GLU A 12 -14.14 67.07 22.90
C GLU A 12 -15.42 67.76 22.42
N GLU A 13 -16.07 67.23 21.39
CA GLU A 13 -17.36 67.75 20.91
C GLU A 13 -18.45 67.62 21.98
N LEU A 14 -18.49 66.48 22.69
CA LEU A 14 -19.40 66.26 23.81
C LEU A 14 -19.14 67.24 24.97
N GLU A 15 -17.87 67.42 25.34
CA GLU A 15 -17.42 68.35 26.38
C GLU A 15 -17.83 69.80 26.04
N ASN A 16 -17.65 70.20 24.78
CA ASN A 16 -18.07 71.51 24.26
C ASN A 16 -19.60 71.69 24.28
N SER A 17 -20.35 70.66 23.93
CA SER A 17 -21.82 70.68 23.95
C SER A 17 -22.37 70.86 25.38
N ILE A 18 -21.81 70.14 26.35
CA ILE A 18 -22.12 70.30 27.78
C ILE A 18 -21.71 71.69 28.28
N ASN A 19 -20.56 72.21 27.83
CA ASN A 19 -20.09 73.53 28.22
C ASN A 19 -20.98 74.67 27.72
N ASN A 20 -21.51 74.54 26.50
CA ASN A 20 -22.37 75.52 25.84
C ASN A 20 -23.87 75.33 26.09
N ALA A 21 -24.26 74.30 26.85
CA ALA A 21 -25.65 74.04 27.20
C ALA A 21 -26.23 75.22 28.03
N SER A 22 -27.24 75.90 27.48
CA SER A 22 -27.91 77.01 28.16
C SER A 22 -28.71 76.52 29.36
N SER A 23 -28.44 77.06 30.55
CA SER A 23 -29.31 76.87 31.72
C SER A 23 -30.60 77.68 31.53
N ILE A 24 -31.67 77.00 31.15
CA ILE A 24 -32.99 77.63 30.98
C ILE A 24 -33.73 77.59 32.32
N PRO A 25 -34.04 78.75 32.94
CA PRO A 25 -34.89 78.78 34.13
C PRO A 25 -36.29 78.24 33.78
N PHE A 26 -36.82 77.32 34.59
CA PHE A 26 -38.12 76.64 34.45
C PHE A 26 -38.25 75.54 33.37
N SER A 27 -37.15 74.99 32.84
CA SER A 27 -37.20 73.86 31.89
C SER A 27 -37.42 72.50 32.59
N HIS A 28 -38.38 71.70 32.10
CA HIS A 28 -38.62 70.31 32.51
C HIS A 28 -37.64 69.27 31.90
N LYS A 29 -36.62 69.71 31.15
CA LYS A 29 -35.54 68.79 30.73
C LYS A 29 -34.67 68.51 31.94
N SER A 30 -34.48 67.22 32.24
CA SER A 30 -33.72 66.67 33.36
C SER A 30 -32.56 67.59 33.79
N GLY A 31 -32.59 68.07 35.02
CA GLY A 31 -31.49 68.83 35.62
C GLY A 31 -30.29 67.91 35.76
N ILE A 32 -29.36 68.01 34.81
CA ILE A 32 -28.11 67.25 34.81
C ILE A 32 -27.05 68.13 35.49
N ASP A 33 -26.35 67.56 36.47
CA ASP A 33 -25.21 68.22 37.09
C ASP A 33 -24.06 68.29 36.08
N LYS A 34 -23.76 69.52 35.64
CA LYS A 34 -22.73 69.80 34.65
C LYS A 34 -21.34 69.43 35.17
N GLU A 35 -21.09 69.63 36.46
CA GLU A 35 -19.80 69.33 37.09
C GLU A 35 -19.58 67.81 37.16
N GLU A 36 -20.63 67.06 37.50
CA GLU A 36 -20.62 65.59 37.52
C GLU A 36 -20.33 65.00 36.13
N VAL A 37 -20.99 65.51 35.08
CA VAL A 37 -20.76 65.03 33.71
C VAL A 37 -19.36 65.36 33.19
N LEU A 38 -18.86 66.56 33.47
CA LEU A 38 -17.50 66.95 33.07
C LEU A 38 -16.43 66.11 33.80
N SER A 39 -16.66 65.77 35.07
CA SER A 39 -15.82 64.82 35.81
C SER A 39 -15.75 63.46 35.13
N ILE A 40 -16.90 62.90 34.73
CA ILE A 40 -16.95 61.61 34.04
C ILE A 40 -16.21 61.68 32.70
N ILE A 41 -16.38 62.76 31.93
CA ILE A 41 -15.66 62.97 30.66
C ILE A 41 -14.14 63.03 30.89
N ALA A 42 -13.68 63.71 31.95
CA ALA A 42 -12.26 63.78 32.30
C ALA A 42 -11.68 62.40 32.65
N ASP A 43 -12.42 61.57 33.39
CA ASP A 43 -12.03 60.19 33.71
C ASP A 43 -11.94 59.33 32.44
N ILE A 44 -12.91 59.46 31.52
CA ILE A 44 -12.89 58.78 30.23
C ILE A 44 -11.66 59.18 29.41
N LYS A 45 -11.35 60.48 29.28
CA LYS A 45 -10.14 60.95 28.54
C LYS A 45 -8.84 60.42 29.14
N THR A 46 -8.83 60.11 30.44
CA THR A 46 -7.67 59.60 31.14
C THR A 46 -7.47 58.09 30.90
N ILE A 47 -8.55 57.30 30.94
CA ILE A 47 -8.49 55.83 30.89
C ILE A 47 -8.52 55.30 29.45
N LEU A 48 -9.36 55.89 28.61
CA LEU A 48 -9.69 55.36 27.29
C LEU A 48 -8.50 55.20 26.33
N PRO A 49 -7.52 56.13 26.24
CA PRO A 49 -6.41 55.98 25.31
C PRO A 49 -5.59 54.72 25.54
N GLU A 50 -5.42 54.33 26.81
CA GLU A 50 -4.61 53.16 27.12
C GLU A 50 -5.37 51.86 26.87
N GLU A 51 -6.68 51.84 27.13
CA GLU A 51 -7.55 50.71 26.78
C GLU A 51 -7.64 50.49 25.26
N VAL A 52 -7.71 51.56 24.47
CA VAL A 52 -7.72 51.46 23.00
C VAL A 52 -6.39 50.94 22.48
N LYS A 53 -5.25 51.47 22.98
CA LYS A 53 -3.92 50.92 22.63
C LYS A 53 -3.80 49.45 22.98
N GLN A 54 -4.26 49.05 24.16
CA GLN A 54 -4.25 47.67 24.61
C GLN A 54 -5.11 46.79 23.70
N ALA A 55 -6.32 47.21 23.34
CA ALA A 55 -7.20 46.47 22.44
C ALA A 55 -6.61 46.28 21.03
N VAL A 56 -5.95 47.31 20.49
CA VAL A 56 -5.23 47.23 19.21
C VAL A 56 -4.06 46.25 19.31
N TRP A 57 -3.28 46.32 20.40
CA TRP A 57 -2.16 45.41 20.64
C TRP A 57 -2.64 43.96 20.75
N ILE A 58 -3.71 43.69 21.52
CA ILE A 58 -4.30 42.34 21.66
C ILE A 58 -4.74 41.80 20.30
N ASN A 59 -5.38 42.61 19.46
CA ASN A 59 -5.79 42.17 18.12
C ASN A 59 -4.58 41.84 17.23
N LYS A 60 -3.53 42.65 17.28
CA LYS A 60 -2.29 42.40 16.54
C LYS A 60 -1.59 41.13 17.01
N GLU A 61 -1.51 40.92 18.32
CA GLU A 61 -0.89 39.72 18.89
C GLU A 61 -1.72 38.48 18.54
N ARG A 62 -3.06 38.57 18.59
CA ARG A 62 -3.96 37.49 18.15
C ARG A 62 -3.71 37.13 16.69
N GLN A 63 -3.59 38.11 15.80
CA GLN A 63 -3.30 37.86 14.39
C GLN A 63 -1.95 37.17 14.20
N LYS A 64 -0.93 37.59 14.96
CA LYS A 64 0.39 36.96 14.94
C LYS A 64 0.35 35.52 15.43
N ILE A 65 -0.36 35.23 16.53
CA ILE A 65 -0.56 33.87 17.05
C ILE A 65 -1.21 32.99 15.99
N LEU A 66 -2.28 33.48 15.35
CA LEU A 66 -2.97 32.72 14.29
C LEU A 66 -2.07 32.47 13.08
N SER A 67 -1.28 33.47 12.67
CA SER A 67 -0.33 33.32 11.57
C SER A 67 0.73 32.25 11.88
N ASN A 68 1.30 32.29 13.09
CA ASN A 68 2.30 31.31 13.50
C ASN A 68 1.70 29.91 13.60
N ALA A 69 0.50 29.77 14.18
CA ALA A 69 -0.18 28.49 14.30
C ALA A 69 -0.48 27.87 12.92
N ASN A 70 -0.89 28.69 11.94
CA ASN A 70 -1.09 28.23 10.57
C ASN A 70 0.22 27.77 9.93
N GLN A 71 1.31 28.52 10.10
CA GLN A 71 2.62 28.14 9.57
C GLN A 71 3.16 26.84 10.22
N ASP A 72 3.00 26.70 11.53
CA ASP A 72 3.38 25.48 12.25
C ASP A 72 2.58 24.27 11.79
N ALA A 73 1.27 24.45 11.54
CA ALA A 73 0.41 23.40 11.01
C ALA A 73 0.83 22.99 9.58
N GLU A 74 1.16 23.95 8.71
CA GLU A 74 1.67 23.67 7.37
C GLU A 74 2.97 22.87 7.41
N LEU A 75 3.92 23.28 8.27
CA LEU A 75 5.19 22.56 8.46
C LEU A 75 4.97 21.13 8.96
N LEU A 76 4.06 20.94 9.91
CA LEU A 76 3.73 19.62 10.44
C LEU A 76 3.14 18.71 9.35
N ILE A 77 2.25 19.24 8.52
CA ILE A 77 1.66 18.49 7.39
C ILE A 77 2.73 18.15 6.36
N GLU A 78 3.62 19.09 6.03
CA GLU A 78 4.73 18.85 5.11
C GLU A 78 5.66 17.74 5.61
N GLN A 79 6.03 17.81 6.90
CA GLN A 79 6.89 16.80 7.52
C GLN A 79 6.21 15.42 7.54
N ALA A 80 4.95 15.34 7.95
CA ALA A 80 4.21 14.09 7.95
C ALA A 80 4.12 13.47 6.55
N ASN A 81 3.87 14.28 5.52
CA ASN A 81 3.85 13.83 4.13
C ASN A 81 5.22 13.33 3.66
N LYS A 82 6.30 13.99 4.08
CA LYS A 82 7.68 13.57 3.76
C LYS A 82 8.01 12.23 4.41
N GLU A 83 7.70 12.07 5.69
CA GLU A 83 7.92 10.82 6.43
C GLU A 83 7.11 9.66 5.83
N ALA A 84 5.83 9.90 5.50
CA ALA A 84 4.98 8.90 4.84
C ALA A 84 5.57 8.44 3.49
N LYS A 85 6.08 9.37 2.67
CA LYS A 85 6.76 9.04 1.41
C LYS A 85 8.00 8.19 1.63
N GLN A 86 8.82 8.53 2.63
CA GLN A 86 10.03 7.77 2.95
C GLN A 86 9.72 6.35 3.42
N ILE A 87 8.66 6.17 4.21
CA ILE A 87 8.21 4.84 4.66
C ILE A 87 7.79 4.00 3.45
N ILE A 88 6.99 4.55 2.55
CA ILE A 88 6.53 3.86 1.35
C ILE A 88 7.72 3.49 0.46
N GLU A 89 8.63 4.41 0.21
CA GLU A 89 9.83 4.18 -0.61
C GLU A 89 10.71 3.07 -0.03
N LYS A 90 10.94 3.09 1.29
CA LYS A 90 11.71 2.05 1.98
C LYS A 90 11.02 0.69 1.87
N ALA A 91 9.72 0.62 2.11
CA ALA A 91 8.94 -0.62 2.03
C ALA A 91 8.91 -1.20 0.61
N MET A 92 8.79 -0.34 -0.41
CA MET A 92 8.86 -0.76 -1.81
C MET A 92 10.24 -1.32 -2.16
N LYS A 93 11.32 -0.67 -1.72
CA LYS A 93 12.68 -1.14 -1.94
C LYS A 93 12.92 -2.50 -1.27
N GLU A 94 12.52 -2.65 -0.01
CA GLU A 94 12.67 -3.90 0.73
C GLU A 94 11.87 -5.05 0.10
N THR A 95 10.67 -4.76 -0.42
CA THR A 95 9.84 -5.74 -1.15
C THR A 95 10.52 -6.17 -2.45
N GLU A 96 11.11 -5.23 -3.20
CA GLU A 96 11.83 -5.54 -4.44
C GLU A 96 13.08 -6.38 -4.17
N ASP A 97 13.86 -6.01 -3.14
CA ASP A 97 15.04 -6.76 -2.71
C ASP A 97 14.64 -8.18 -2.27
N MET A 98 13.54 -8.34 -1.53
CA MET A 98 13.02 -9.64 -1.11
C MET A 98 12.55 -10.50 -2.29
N LYS A 99 11.89 -9.89 -3.28
CA LYS A 99 11.46 -10.58 -4.50
C LYS A 99 12.67 -11.08 -5.27
N LYS A 100 13.67 -10.22 -5.50
CA LYS A 100 14.91 -10.58 -6.16
C LYS A 100 15.65 -11.71 -5.44
N ASN A 101 15.79 -11.62 -4.12
CA ASN A 101 16.41 -12.67 -3.32
C ASN A 101 15.64 -14.00 -3.43
N SER A 102 14.30 -13.94 -3.46
CA SER A 102 13.48 -15.14 -3.65
C SER A 102 13.68 -15.76 -5.04
N GLU A 103 13.76 -14.94 -6.08
CA GLU A 103 14.06 -15.39 -7.45
C GLU A 103 15.45 -16.05 -7.53
N ASP A 104 16.47 -15.44 -6.91
CA ASP A 104 17.83 -15.98 -6.86
C ASP A 104 17.88 -17.32 -6.11
N ILE A 105 17.16 -17.43 -4.99
CA ILE A 105 17.04 -18.68 -4.23
C ILE A 105 16.38 -19.76 -5.07
N ILE A 106 15.23 -19.47 -5.69
CA ILE A 106 14.51 -20.44 -6.54
C ILE A 106 15.41 -20.90 -7.69
N LYS A 107 16.10 -19.96 -8.34
CA LYS A 107 17.05 -20.28 -9.40
C LYS A 107 18.17 -21.18 -8.88
N SER A 108 18.75 -20.87 -7.72
CA SER A 108 19.76 -21.71 -7.10
C SER A 108 19.24 -23.10 -6.76
N TYR A 109 17.99 -23.25 -6.33
CA TYR A 109 17.40 -24.58 -6.12
C TYR A 109 17.25 -25.33 -7.43
N ILE A 110 16.79 -24.69 -8.51
CA ILE A 110 16.67 -25.32 -9.83
C ILE A 110 18.05 -25.74 -10.38
N ASP A 111 19.08 -24.91 -10.16
CA ASP A 111 20.43 -25.14 -10.69
C ASP A 111 21.25 -26.11 -9.82
N SER A 112 21.09 -26.07 -8.49
CA SER A 112 21.87 -26.87 -7.54
C SER A 112 21.32 -28.28 -7.38
N ASP A 113 19.99 -28.41 -7.38
CA ASP A 113 19.36 -29.70 -7.45
C ASP A 113 19.25 -30.03 -8.93
N GLY A 114 20.19 -30.83 -9.44
CA GLY A 114 20.14 -31.42 -10.77
C GLY A 114 18.93 -32.35 -10.96
N LEU A 115 17.82 -32.17 -10.24
CA LEU A 115 16.57 -32.90 -10.30
C LEU A 115 16.06 -33.03 -11.72
N VAL A 116 16.20 -32.00 -12.57
CA VAL A 116 15.80 -32.11 -13.98
C VAL A 116 16.74 -33.06 -14.73
N VAL A 117 18.05 -32.93 -14.55
CA VAL A 117 19.06 -33.81 -15.19
C VAL A 117 18.93 -35.25 -14.68
N GLU A 118 18.76 -35.44 -13.38
CA GLU A 118 18.57 -36.74 -12.74
C GLU A 118 17.23 -37.38 -13.15
N ALA A 119 16.15 -36.59 -13.25
CA ALA A 119 14.87 -37.06 -13.76
C ALA A 119 14.98 -37.48 -15.23
N GLU A 120 15.69 -36.71 -16.06
CA GLU A 120 15.97 -37.05 -17.46
C GLU A 120 16.79 -38.34 -17.58
N GLU A 121 17.83 -38.51 -16.76
CA GLU A 121 18.67 -39.72 -16.76
C GLU A 121 17.90 -40.97 -16.29
N LYS A 122 17.08 -40.83 -15.25
CA LYS A 122 16.16 -41.88 -14.79
C LYS A 122 15.14 -42.24 -15.86
N ALA A 123 14.53 -41.24 -16.51
CA ALA A 123 13.57 -41.46 -17.59
C ALA A 123 14.22 -42.23 -18.76
N LYS A 124 15.42 -41.82 -19.18
CA LYS A 124 16.19 -42.52 -20.22
C LYS A 124 16.44 -43.98 -19.85
N THR A 125 16.87 -44.24 -18.62
CA THR A 125 17.12 -45.61 -18.12
C THR A 125 15.86 -46.48 -18.12
N ILE A 126 14.69 -45.90 -17.78
CA ILE A 126 13.41 -46.62 -17.80
C ILE A 126 13.05 -47.02 -19.23
N ILE A 127 13.21 -46.10 -20.19
CA ILE A 127 12.92 -46.36 -21.60
C ILE A 127 13.86 -47.46 -22.13
N GLU A 128 15.16 -47.37 -21.87
CA GLU A 128 16.13 -48.37 -22.30
C GLU A 128 15.83 -49.76 -21.73
N LYS A 129 15.45 -49.85 -20.44
CA LYS A 129 15.03 -51.11 -19.81
C LYS A 129 13.73 -51.65 -20.40
N ALA A 130 12.76 -50.79 -20.68
CA ALA A 130 11.50 -51.18 -21.29
C ALA A 130 11.74 -51.72 -22.71
N GLU A 131 12.57 -51.06 -23.51
CA GLU A 131 12.96 -51.51 -24.84
C GLU A 131 13.73 -52.83 -24.81
N TYR A 132 14.67 -52.99 -23.88
CA TYR A 132 15.38 -54.25 -23.67
C TYR A 132 14.41 -55.39 -23.33
N THR A 133 13.52 -55.17 -22.36
CA THR A 133 12.52 -56.16 -21.92
C THR A 133 11.57 -56.53 -23.06
N ALA A 134 11.11 -55.54 -23.84
CA ALA A 134 10.25 -55.78 -25.00
C ALA A 134 10.94 -56.64 -26.07
N ARG A 135 12.24 -56.42 -26.31
CA ARG A 135 13.04 -57.25 -27.23
C ARG A 135 13.18 -58.68 -26.71
N GLU A 136 13.49 -58.85 -25.44
CA GLU A 136 13.62 -60.18 -24.82
C GLU A 136 12.30 -60.97 -24.88
N ILE A 137 11.18 -60.33 -24.55
CA ILE A 137 9.84 -60.95 -24.66
C ILE A 137 9.56 -61.36 -26.11
N LYS A 138 9.88 -60.50 -27.08
CA LYS A 138 9.68 -60.79 -28.50
C LYS A 138 10.50 -61.99 -28.94
N ILE A 139 11.79 -62.04 -28.57
CA ILE A 139 12.68 -63.16 -28.90
C ILE A 139 12.19 -64.44 -28.23
N GLY A 140 11.86 -64.40 -26.94
CA GLY A 140 11.32 -65.53 -26.19
C GLY A 140 10.02 -66.07 -26.80
N SER A 141 9.13 -65.18 -27.26
CA SER A 141 7.87 -65.57 -27.91
C SER A 141 8.10 -66.26 -29.25
N ILE A 142 9.09 -65.81 -30.03
CA ILE A 142 9.46 -66.44 -31.29
C ILE A 142 10.04 -67.83 -31.04
N ARG A 143 10.96 -67.97 -30.07
CA ARG A 143 11.54 -69.28 -29.71
C ARG A 143 10.48 -70.26 -29.23
N TYR A 144 9.57 -69.81 -28.37
CA TYR A 144 8.45 -70.63 -27.92
C TYR A 144 7.57 -71.10 -29.09
N ALA A 145 7.26 -70.22 -30.03
CA ALA A 145 6.49 -70.59 -31.22
C ALA A 145 7.23 -71.63 -32.08
N ASP A 146 8.55 -71.48 -32.22
CA ASP A 146 9.42 -72.43 -32.94
C ASP A 146 9.44 -73.80 -32.26
N ASP A 147 9.66 -73.85 -30.94
CA ASP A 147 9.64 -75.10 -30.15
C ASP A 147 8.30 -75.85 -30.27
N VAL A 148 7.17 -75.11 -30.24
CA VAL A 148 5.83 -75.68 -30.42
C VAL A 148 5.65 -76.23 -31.84
N LEU A 149 6.12 -75.51 -32.86
CA LEU A 149 6.05 -75.95 -34.26
C LEU A 149 6.95 -77.15 -34.53
N GLU A 150 8.14 -77.20 -33.93
CA GLU A 150 9.06 -78.34 -34.00
C GLU A 150 8.42 -79.61 -33.44
N GLY A 151 7.78 -79.51 -32.25
CA GLY A 151 7.05 -80.62 -31.66
C GLY A 151 5.87 -81.09 -32.52
N LEU A 152 5.12 -80.17 -33.14
CA LEU A 152 4.06 -80.52 -34.09
C LEU A 152 4.60 -81.24 -35.32
N GLN A 153 5.70 -80.75 -35.89
CA GLN A 153 6.36 -81.35 -37.04
C GLN A 153 6.81 -82.79 -36.73
N TYR A 154 7.45 -83.00 -35.58
CA TYR A 154 7.89 -84.32 -35.13
C TYR A 154 6.71 -85.31 -35.03
N ASN A 155 5.60 -84.88 -34.40
CA ASN A 155 4.42 -85.72 -34.27
C ASN A 155 3.78 -86.05 -35.63
N LEU A 156 3.69 -85.08 -36.54
CA LEU A 156 3.17 -85.31 -37.89
C LEU A 156 4.05 -86.27 -38.69
N GLN A 157 5.38 -86.17 -38.57
CA GLN A 157 6.31 -87.08 -39.22
C GLN A 157 6.09 -88.52 -38.75
N ASN A 158 5.99 -88.73 -37.43
CA ASN A 158 5.73 -90.06 -36.87
C ASN A 158 4.43 -90.66 -37.40
N ILE A 159 3.35 -89.88 -37.47
CA ILE A 159 2.05 -90.33 -38.02
C ILE A 159 2.18 -90.68 -39.52
N MET A 160 2.90 -89.86 -40.28
CA MET A 160 3.12 -90.11 -41.71
C MET A 160 3.93 -91.38 -41.97
N ASP A 161 4.94 -91.64 -41.12
CA ASP A 161 5.73 -92.86 -41.19
C ASP A 161 4.87 -94.10 -40.90
N GLU A 162 3.99 -94.03 -39.88
CA GLU A 162 3.04 -95.10 -39.54
C GLU A 162 2.03 -95.35 -40.67
N ILE A 163 1.45 -94.30 -41.26
CA ILE A 163 0.56 -94.43 -42.43
C ILE A 163 1.31 -95.08 -43.60
N SER A 164 2.57 -94.71 -43.82
CA SER A 164 3.38 -95.27 -44.91
C SER A 164 3.68 -96.75 -44.71
N ILE A 165 3.91 -97.17 -43.46
CA ILE A 165 4.03 -98.60 -43.08
C ILE A 165 2.70 -99.32 -43.36
N ASN A 166 1.59 -98.84 -42.80
CA ASN A 166 0.27 -99.45 -42.96
C ASN A 166 -0.14 -99.60 -44.43
N ARG A 167 0.16 -98.60 -45.27
CA ARG A 167 -0.11 -98.68 -46.71
C ARG A 167 0.74 -99.73 -47.44
N ARG A 168 1.98 -99.94 -47.00
CA ARG A 168 2.86 -100.96 -47.57
C ARG A 168 2.35 -102.35 -47.24
N GLU A 169 1.92 -102.56 -45.99
CA GLU A 169 1.32 -103.82 -45.53
C GLU A 169 0.02 -104.16 -46.28
N LEU A 170 -0.78 -103.16 -46.69
CA LEU A 170 -1.97 -103.37 -47.52
C LEU A 170 -1.67 -103.67 -49.00
N SER A 171 -0.43 -103.50 -49.43
CA SER A 171 0.01 -103.71 -50.82
C SER A 171 0.74 -105.06 -51.03
N GLU A 172 0.92 -105.84 -49.96
CA GLU A 172 1.35 -107.26 -49.95
C GLU A 172 0.14 -108.20 -49.85
#